data_AF-A0A4R0ESJ2-F1
#
_entry.id   AF-A0A4R0ESJ2-F1
#
_cell.length_a   1.000
_cell.length_b   1.000
_cell.length_c   1.000
_cell.angle_alpha   90.00
_cell.angle_beta   90.00
_cell.angle_gamma   90.00
#
_symmetry.space_group_name_H-M   'P 1'
#
loop_
_entity.id
_entity.type
_entity.pdbx_description
1 polymer ?
#
loop_
_entity_poly.entity_id
_entity_poly.type
_entity_poly.pdbx_seq_one_letter_code
_entity_poly.pdbx_strand_id
1 'polypeptide(L)' 'MTRHSGSGIGFIDGSYIRVHQHASGARHDFERAIRQSRGGRTTKIHLATDANGLPIDFKITGGDVHDSQVAKQLIDIVG' A
#
# COMPACT_ATOMS: atom_id res chain seq x y z
N MET A 1 -2.12 5.69 -18.52
CA MET A 1 -0.96 6.59 -18.46
C MET A 1 -1.47 8.01 -18.54
N THR A 2 -2.08 8.47 -17.45
CA THR A 2 -2.65 9.82 -17.36
C THR A 2 -1.57 10.71 -16.77
N ARG A 3 -1.27 11.84 -17.42
CA ARG A 3 -0.28 12.78 -16.93
C ARG A 3 -0.82 13.43 -15.66
N HIS A 4 -0.20 13.15 -14.51
CA HIS A 4 -0.46 13.87 -13.28
C HIS A 4 0.19 15.25 -13.40
N SER A 5 -0.62 16.26 -13.73
CA SER A 5 -0.20 17.65 -13.67
C SER A 5 0.01 18.00 -12.20
N GLY A 6 1.27 18.20 -11.79
CA GLY A 6 1.65 18.56 -10.43
C GLY A 6 0.90 19.80 -9.92
N SER A 7 0.74 19.86 -8.59
CA SER A 7 0.03 20.86 -7.75
C SER A 7 -1.46 20.60 -7.42
N GLY A 8 -1.90 19.34 -7.39
CA GLY A 8 -3.26 18.95 -6.95
C GLY A 8 -3.31 18.34 -5.54
N ILE A 9 -4.47 18.42 -4.89
CA ILE A 9 -4.76 17.67 -3.66
C ILE A 9 -4.66 16.17 -3.96
N GLY A 10 -3.94 15.43 -3.11
CA GLY A 10 -3.84 13.97 -3.16
C GLY A 10 -4.36 13.34 -1.87
N PHE A 11 -4.81 12.08 -1.96
CA PHE A 11 -5.30 11.31 -0.82
C PHE A 11 -4.49 10.02 -0.65
N ILE A 12 -4.34 9.58 0.60
CA ILE A 12 -3.69 8.31 0.96
C ILE A 12 -4.59 7.54 1.91
N ASP A 13 -4.80 6.25 1.64
CA ASP A 13 -5.51 5.34 2.54
C ASP A 13 -4.85 3.95 2.60
N GLY A 14 -5.09 3.23 3.70
CA GLY A 14 -4.54 1.92 3.98
C GLY A 14 -5.62 0.87 4.23
N SER A 15 -5.65 -0.19 3.40
CA SER A 15 -6.57 -1.31 3.54
C SER A 15 -5.88 -2.56 4.07
N TYR A 16 -6.38 -3.12 5.17
CA TYR A 16 -5.92 -4.42 5.70
C TYR A 16 -6.67 -5.58 5.04
N ILE A 17 -5.92 -6.59 4.58
CA ILE A 17 -6.48 -7.76 3.93
C ILE A 17 -6.07 -9.02 4.69
N ARG A 18 -7.05 -9.84 5.07
CA ARG A 18 -6.79 -11.17 5.62
C ARG A 18 -6.34 -12.11 4.51
N VAL A 19 -5.25 -12.80 4.80
CA VAL A 19 -4.60 -13.68 3.83
C VAL A 19 -5.06 -15.11 4.09
N HIS A 20 -5.29 -15.86 3.02
CA HIS A 20 -5.62 -17.28 3.11
C HIS A 20 -4.49 -18.05 3.81
N GLN A 21 -4.81 -19.02 4.67
CA GLN A 21 -3.82 -19.69 5.54
C GLN A 21 -2.72 -20.42 4.76
N HIS A 22 -2.98 -20.82 3.52
CA HIS A 22 -2.01 -21.47 2.63
C HIS A 22 -1.29 -20.49 1.68
N ALA A 23 -1.58 -19.19 1.75
CA ALA A 23 -0.84 -18.22 0.96
C ALA A 23 0.55 -18.01 1.58
N SER A 24 1.55 -18.46 0.85
CA SER A 24 2.97 -18.42 1.23
C SER A 24 3.83 -17.65 0.23
N GLY A 25 3.20 -17.01 -0.76
CA GLY A 25 3.87 -16.50 -1.95
C GLY A 25 4.57 -15.15 -1.77
N ALA A 26 5.85 -15.14 -2.13
CA ALA A 26 6.52 -14.06 -2.85
C ALA A 26 7.45 -14.73 -3.87
N ARG A 27 7.81 -14.03 -4.94
CA ARG A 27 8.86 -14.52 -5.85
C ARG A 27 10.19 -14.64 -5.09
N HIS A 28 11.05 -15.57 -5.49
CA HIS A 28 12.38 -15.72 -4.91
C HIS A 28 13.11 -14.36 -4.86
N ASP A 29 13.78 -14.07 -3.74
CA ASP A 29 14.44 -12.79 -3.42
C ASP A 29 13.53 -11.56 -3.22
N PHE A 30 12.21 -11.73 -3.23
CA PHE A 30 11.27 -10.66 -2.86
C PHE A 30 10.77 -10.84 -1.42
N GLU A 31 10.65 -9.72 -0.72
CA GLU A 31 10.02 -9.68 0.59
C GLU A 31 8.57 -10.18 0.51
N ARG A 32 8.20 -11.06 1.45
CA ARG A 32 6.83 -11.51 1.61
C ARG A 32 6.01 -10.39 2.26
N ALA A 33 5.10 -9.81 1.50
CA ALA A 33 4.15 -8.82 2.00
C ALA A 33 3.01 -9.44 2.86
N ILE A 34 3.28 -10.56 3.53
CA ILE A 34 2.38 -11.25 4.43
C ILE A 34 3.09 -11.39 5.77
N ARG A 35 2.52 -10.83 6.83
CA ARG A 35 3.08 -10.86 8.18
C ARG A 35 1.98 -11.11 9.21
N GLN A 36 2.39 -11.39 10.44
CA GLN A 36 1.46 -11.57 11.55
C GLN A 36 0.97 -10.21 12.05
N SER A 37 -0.34 -10.03 12.14
CA SER A 37 -0.99 -8.87 12.77
C SER A 37 -1.95 -9.33 13.86
N ARG A 38 -2.67 -8.37 14.49
CA ARG A 38 -3.75 -8.67 15.46
C ARG A 38 -4.88 -9.52 14.85
N GLY A 39 -5.11 -9.43 13.53
CA GLY A 39 -6.13 -10.20 12.81
C GLY A 39 -5.65 -11.53 12.23
N GLY A 40 -4.45 -12.00 12.60
CA GLY A 40 -3.80 -13.16 12.00
C GLY A 40 -2.84 -12.77 10.86
N ARG A 41 -2.61 -13.69 9.92
CA ARG A 41 -1.77 -13.43 8.74
C ARG A 41 -2.46 -12.45 7.80
N THR A 42 -1.84 -11.31 7.57
CA THR A 42 -2.42 -10.21 6.79
C THR A 42 -1.38 -9.55 5.90
N THR A 43 -1.90 -8.88 4.87
CA THR A 43 -1.18 -7.91 4.03
C THR A 43 -1.89 -6.56 4.15
N LYS A 44 -1.22 -5.50 3.70
CA LYS A 44 -1.81 -4.17 3.61
C LYS A 44 -1.50 -3.54 2.27
N ILE A 45 -2.51 -2.93 1.66
CA ILE A 45 -2.37 -2.07 0.48
C ILE A 45 -2.46 -0.62 0.96
N HIS A 46 -1.42 0.15 0.71
CA HIS A 46 -1.37 1.60 0.91
C HIS A 46 -1.56 2.23 -0.47
N LEU A 47 -2.63 2.98 -0.68
CA LEU A 47 -2.99 3.54 -1.99
C LEU A 47 -2.88 5.08 -1.94
N ALA A 48 -2.24 5.66 -2.95
CA ALA A 48 -2.30 7.08 -3.24
C ALA A 48 -3.23 7.34 -4.44
N THR A 49 -4.09 8.35 -4.33
CA THR A 49 -5.00 8.76 -5.41
C THR A 49 -4.96 10.25 -5.66
N ASP A 50 -5.34 10.66 -6.87
CA ASP A 50 -5.61 12.06 -7.16
C ASP A 50 -6.93 12.53 -6.51
N ALA A 51 -7.26 13.81 -6.68
CA ALA A 51 -8.48 14.40 -6.15
C ALA A 51 -9.78 13.78 -6.70
N ASN A 52 -9.73 13.06 -7.83
CA ASN A 52 -10.86 12.36 -8.42
C ASN A 52 -10.95 10.89 -7.96
N GLY A 53 -10.06 10.46 -7.06
CA GLY A 53 -9.98 9.08 -6.60
C GLY A 53 -9.33 8.14 -7.62
N LEU A 54 -8.66 8.66 -8.66
CA LEU A 54 -7.93 7.82 -9.60
C LEU A 54 -6.60 7.37 -8.96
N PRO A 55 -6.27 6.07 -9.01
CA PRO A 55 -5.01 5.55 -8.49
C PRO A 55 -3.80 6.22 -9.15
N ILE A 56 -2.87 6.70 -8.32
CA ILE A 56 -1.56 7.23 -8.74
C ILE A 56 -0.52 6.14 -8.57
N ASP A 57 -0.38 5.63 -7.34
CA ASP A 57 0.54 4.55 -7.01
C ASP A 57 0.06 3.83 -5.74
N PHE A 58 0.61 2.65 -5.48
CA PHE A 58 0.34 1.89 -4.27
C PHE A 58 1.57 1.14 -3.78
N LYS A 59 1.57 0.85 -2.48
CA LYS A 59 2.57 -0.02 -1.85
C LYS A 59 1.88 -1.20 -1.17
N ILE A 60 2.45 -2.39 -1.31
CA ILE A 60 2.00 -3.58 -0.60
C ILE A 60 3.03 -3.93 0.49
N THR A 61 2.55 -4.12 1.72
CA THR A 61 3.39 -4.51 2.86
C THR A 61 2.75 -5.64 3.65
N GLY A 62 3.49 -6.19 4.63
CA GLY A 62 2.86 -6.97 5.68
C GLY A 62 1.80 -6.15 6.42
N GLY A 63 0.77 -6.81 6.93
CA GLY A 63 -0.27 -6.15 7.72
C GLY A 63 0.16 -5.82 9.16
N ASP A 64 1.44 -5.92 9.49
CA ASP A 64 2.06 -5.36 10.70
C ASP A 64 2.56 -3.92 10.48
N VAL A 65 2.77 -3.52 9.23
CA VAL A 65 3.33 -2.20 8.90
C VAL A 65 2.28 -1.11 9.04
N HIS A 66 2.60 -0.05 9.79
CA HIS A 66 1.73 1.10 10.00
C HIS A 66 1.81 2.08 8.82
N ASP A 67 0.73 2.80 8.55
CA ASP A 67 0.65 3.71 7.39
C ASP A 67 1.67 4.84 7.53
N SER A 68 1.97 5.29 8.75
CA SER A 68 3.01 6.29 9.02
C SER A 68 4.41 5.88 8.56
N GLN A 69 4.70 4.57 8.45
CA GLN A 69 5.99 4.08 7.95
C GLN A 69 6.09 4.12 6.42
N VAL A 70 4.95 4.24 5.73
CA VAL A 70 4.84 4.25 4.26
C VAL A 70 4.45 5.64 3.74
N ALA A 71 3.75 6.43 4.54
CA ALA A 71 3.14 7.70 4.19
C ALA A 71 4.11 8.64 3.47
N LYS A 72 5.34 8.81 3.98
CA LYS A 72 6.34 9.67 3.34
C LYS A 72 6.60 9.28 1.88
N GLN A 73 6.74 7.99 1.60
CA GLN A 73 7.03 7.51 0.25
C GLN A 73 5.88 7.79 -0.71
N LEU A 74 4.63 7.63 -0.24
CA LEU A 74 3.46 7.96 -1.04
C LEU A 74 3.31 9.47 -1.21
N ILE A 75 3.54 10.27 -0.16
CA ILE A 75 3.54 11.75 -0.23
C ILE A 75 4.53 12.25 -1.28
N ASP A 76 5.76 11.71 -1.30
CA ASP A 76 6.79 12.06 -2.27
C ASP A 76 6.42 11.69 -3.73
N ILE A 77 5.42 10.82 -3.92
CA ILE A 77 4.87 10.46 -5.25
C ILE A 77 3.74 11.41 -5.67
N VAL A 78 2.90 11.86 -4.73
CA VAL A 78 1.75 12.74 -5.02
C VAL A 78 2.09 14.23 -5.04
N GLY A 79 3.10 14.65 -4.28
CA GLY A 79 3.55 16.05 -4.16
C GLY A 79 4.62 16.42 -5.17
#